data_AF-A0A354TD57-F1
#
_entry.id   AF-A0A354TD57-F1
#
_cell.length_a   1.000
_cell.length_b   1.000
_cell.length_c   1.000
_cell.angle_alpha   90.00
_cell.angle_beta   90.00
_cell.angle_gamma   90.00
#
_symmetry.space_group_name_H-M   'P 1'
#
loop_
_entity.id
_entity.type
_entity.pdbx_description
1 polymer ?
#
loop_
_entity_poly.entity_id
_entity_poly.type
_entity_poly.pdbx_seq_one_letter_code
_entity_poly.pdbx_strand_id
1 'polypeptide(L)' 'MKRLLFLLSSFAILHSSFGEDAGFKPLFNGKDLTGWDGNPELWKVENGEIIGTTTGPDQLAYNQFLIWRGG' A
#
# COMPACT_ATOMS: atom_id res chain seq x y z
N MET A 1 -34.63 -24.51 31.20
CA MET A 1 -34.78 -24.95 29.80
C MET A 1 -35.69 -23.98 29.06
N LYS A 2 -35.32 -23.64 27.81
CA LYS A 2 -36.00 -22.73 26.86
C LYS A 2 -35.68 -21.25 27.13
N ARG A 3 -35.19 -20.42 26.20
CA ARG A 3 -34.65 -20.54 24.84
C ARG A 3 -34.39 -19.07 24.44
N LEU A 4 -33.26 -18.77 23.77
CA LEU A 4 -33.22 -17.86 22.61
C LEU A 4 -33.38 -16.34 22.93
N LEU A 5 -32.58 -15.39 22.47
CA LEU A 5 -31.93 -15.23 21.18
C LEU A 5 -30.81 -14.16 21.35
N PHE A 6 -29.55 -14.51 21.16
CA PHE A 6 -28.51 -13.50 20.90
C PHE A 6 -28.76 -12.97 19.49
N LEU A 7 -29.19 -11.71 19.37
CA LEU A 7 -29.21 -10.98 18.11
C LEU A 7 -27.76 -10.71 17.70
N LEU A 8 -27.12 -11.70 17.05
CA LEU A 8 -26.01 -11.41 16.16
C LEU A 8 -26.60 -10.72 14.93
N SER A 9 -26.64 -9.40 14.96
CA SER A 9 -26.85 -8.58 13.78
C SER A 9 -25.70 -8.89 12.81
N SER A 10 -25.96 -9.76 11.86
CA SER A 10 -25.09 -10.06 10.73
C SER A 10 -24.92 -8.80 9.90
N PHE A 11 -23.83 -8.07 10.14
CA PHE A 11 -23.33 -7.06 9.20
C PHE A 11 -22.78 -7.84 8.01
N ALA A 12 -23.60 -8.03 6.98
CA ALA A 12 -23.15 -8.59 5.72
C ALA A 12 -22.14 -7.61 5.13
N ILE A 13 -20.84 -7.91 5.28
CA ILE A 13 -19.78 -7.17 4.62
C ILE A 13 -19.95 -7.44 3.13
N LEU A 14 -20.54 -6.47 2.43
CA LEU A 14 -20.46 -6.34 0.98
C LEU A 14 -18.97 -6.28 0.61
N HIS A 15 -18.39 -7.42 0.28
CA HIS A 15 -17.09 -7.47 -0.35
C HIS A 15 -17.32 -7.05 -1.80
N SER A 16 -17.09 -5.76 -2.09
CA SER A 16 -16.90 -5.34 -3.48
C SER A 16 -15.73 -6.15 -4.04
N SER A 17 -16.00 -7.12 -4.90
CA SER A 17 -14.99 -7.74 -5.73
C SER A 17 -14.56 -6.66 -6.74
N PHE A 18 -13.50 -5.92 -6.41
CA PHE A 18 -12.79 -5.17 -7.43
C PHE A 18 -12.34 -6.19 -8.47
N GLY A 19 -12.99 -6.19 -9.64
CA GLY A 19 -12.61 -7.07 -10.72
C GLY A 19 -11.16 -6.77 -11.07
N GLU A 20 -10.29 -7.77 -10.91
CA GLU A 20 -8.95 -7.71 -11.48
C GLU A 20 -9.13 -7.68 -13.00
N ASP A 21 -8.92 -6.50 -13.60
CA ASP A 21 -8.82 -6.38 -15.04
C ASP A 21 -7.73 -7.35 -15.49
N ALA A 22 -8.05 -8.33 -16.34
CA ALA A 22 -7.18 -9.50 -16.60
C ALA A 22 -5.78 -9.13 -17.17
N GLY A 23 -5.56 -7.87 -17.54
CA GLY A 23 -4.28 -7.32 -17.98
C GLY A 23 -3.58 -6.39 -16.98
N PHE A 24 -4.20 -6.00 -15.87
CA PHE A 24 -3.58 -5.13 -14.89
C PHE A 24 -2.53 -5.90 -14.08
N LYS A 25 -1.32 -5.36 -14.01
CA LYS A 25 -0.24 -5.87 -13.16
C LYS A 25 0.23 -4.75 -12.24
N PRO A 26 0.02 -4.86 -10.92
CA PRO A 26 0.48 -3.82 -10.00
C PRO A 26 2.01 -3.77 -10.01
N LEU A 27 2.57 -2.56 -10.14
CA LEU A 27 4.02 -2.33 -10.02
C LEU A 27 4.50 -2.49 -8.56
N PHE A 28 3.65 -2.08 -7.61
CA PHE A 28 3.94 -2.15 -6.19
C PHE A 28 3.26 -3.38 -5.58
N ASN A 29 4.02 -4.14 -4.79
CA ASN A 29 3.58 -5.39 -4.19
C ASN A 29 2.82 -5.22 -2.85
N GLY A 30 2.63 -3.98 -2.38
CA GLY A 30 1.93 -3.67 -1.12
C GLY A 30 2.76 -3.89 0.15
N LYS A 31 4.04 -4.27 0.04
CA LYS A 31 4.85 -4.75 1.17
C LYS A 31 6.19 -4.05 1.29
N ASP A 32 6.90 -3.90 0.16
CA ASP A 32 8.26 -3.40 0.14
C ASP A 32 8.63 -2.79 -1.21
N LEU A 33 9.87 -2.29 -1.30
CA LEU A 33 10.43 -1.67 -2.50
C LEU A 33 11.16 -2.67 -3.40
N THR A 34 10.81 -3.97 -3.36
CA THR A 34 11.42 -4.95 -4.29
C THR A 34 11.16 -4.53 -5.73
N GLY A 35 12.23 -4.45 -6.53
CA GLY A 35 12.18 -4.00 -7.92
C GLY A 35 12.23 -2.47 -8.10
N TRP A 36 12.29 -1.72 -7.01
CA TRP A 36 12.49 -0.27 -7.01
C TRP A 36 13.92 0.09 -6.60
N ASP A 37 14.41 1.22 -7.09
CA ASP A 37 15.72 1.78 -6.80
C ASP A 37 15.57 3.26 -6.40
N GLY A 38 16.16 3.65 -5.27
CA GLY A 38 16.05 4.98 -4.71
C GLY A 38 16.78 5.08 -3.37
N ASN A 39 16.97 6.31 -2.88
CA ASN A 39 17.65 6.55 -1.61
C ASN A 39 16.81 6.00 -0.42
N PRO A 40 17.32 5.02 0.36
CA PRO A 40 16.59 4.42 1.47
C PRO A 40 16.38 5.37 2.67
N GLU A 41 17.09 6.49 2.74
CA GLU A 41 16.82 7.53 3.74
C GLU A 41 15.56 8.33 3.43
N LEU A 42 15.10 8.33 2.17
CA LEU A 42 13.95 9.11 1.71
C LEU A 42 12.72 8.23 1.48
N TRP A 43 12.94 7.01 0.97
CA TRP A 43 11.88 6.13 0.51
C TRP A 43 11.73 4.91 1.41
N LYS A 44 10.51 4.67 1.87
CA LYS A 44 10.14 3.49 2.64
C LYS A 44 8.72 3.04 2.31
N VAL A 45 8.37 1.84 2.74
CA VAL A 45 6.98 1.38 2.78
C VAL A 45 6.49 1.39 4.22
N GLU A 46 5.34 2.02 4.45
CA GLU A 46 4.67 2.04 5.75
C GLU A 46 3.16 1.92 5.53
N ASN A 47 2.48 1.09 6.32
CA ASN A 47 1.04 0.83 6.20
C ASN A 47 0.57 0.40 4.79
N GLY A 48 1.45 -0.27 4.03
CA GLY A 48 1.14 -0.70 2.67
C GLY A 48 1.15 0.43 1.65
N GLU A 49 1.82 1.55 1.96
CA GLU A 49 1.98 2.71 1.08
C GLU A 49 3.47 3.04 0.90
N ILE A 50 3.85 3.48 -0.31
CA ILE A 50 5.18 4.04 -0.55
C ILE A 50 5.19 5.47 -0.02
N ILE A 51 6.11 5.77 0.90
CA ILE A 51 6.26 7.08 1.51
C ILE A 51 7.62 7.68 1.13
N GLY A 52 7.59 8.89 0.59
CA GLY A 52 8.75 9.78 0.46
C GLY A 52 8.75 10.81 1.59
N THR A 53 9.83 10.88 2.36
CA THR A 53 9.93 11.80 3.51
C THR A 53 11.07 12.79 3.33
N THR A 54 10.81 14.07 3.57
CA THR A 54 11.85 15.08 3.76
C THR A 54 11.66 15.85 5.07
N THR A 55 12.75 16.34 5.67
CA THR A 55 12.77 17.12 6.91
C THR A 55 12.79 18.62 6.67
N GLY A 56 13.06 19.06 5.43
CA GLY A 56 13.11 20.47 5.05
C GLY A 56 13.79 20.69 3.70
N PRO A 57 13.84 21.94 3.21
CA PRO A 57 14.45 22.28 1.92
C PRO A 57 15.95 21.98 1.88
N ASP A 58 16.65 22.05 3.02
CA ASP A 58 18.10 21.88 3.08
C ASP A 58 18.56 20.41 3.02
N GLN A 59 17.65 19.45 3.17
CA GLN A 59 18.00 18.02 3.14
C GLN A 59 18.44 17.57 1.74
N LEU A 60 17.90 18.18 0.68
CA LEU A 60 18.11 17.76 -0.70
C LEU A 60 18.81 18.86 -1.49
N ALA A 61 20.09 18.64 -1.81
CA ALA A 61 20.82 19.54 -2.72
C ALA A 61 20.28 19.50 -4.16
N TYR A 62 19.58 18.42 -4.52
CA TYR A 62 18.96 18.20 -5.83
C TYR A 62 17.84 17.16 -5.72
N ASN A 63 17.01 17.06 -6.76
CA ASN A 63 15.91 16.11 -6.81
C ASN A 63 16.38 14.66 -6.67
N GLN A 64 15.67 13.89 -5.87
CA GLN A 64 15.86 12.45 -5.70
C GLN A 64 14.62 11.72 -6.25
N PHE A 65 14.84 10.52 -6.79
CA PHE A 65 13.79 9.74 -7.44
C PHE A 65 13.66 8.36 -6.80
N LEU A 66 12.47 7.77 -6.91
CA LEU A 66 12.23 6.36 -6.72
C LEU A 66 11.87 5.77 -8.09
N ILE A 67 12.65 4.79 -8.55
CA ILE A 67 12.66 4.33 -9.93
C ILE A 67 12.29 2.85 -9.97
N TRP A 68 11.21 2.52 -10.68
CA TRP A 68 10.87 1.13 -10.98
C TRP A 68 11.85 0.55 -12.01
N ARG A 69 12.38 -0.65 -11.74
CA ARG A 69 13.37 -1.32 -12.61
C ARG A 69 12.79 -2.46 -13.43
N GLY A 70 11.49 -2.75 -13.33
CA GLY A 70 10.84 -3.88 -14.01
C GLY A 70 10.40 -3.62 -15.46
N GLY A 71 10.69 -2.45 -16.03
CA GLY A 71 10.40 -2.12 -17.44
C GLY A 71 9.16 -1.26 -17.65
#